data_AF-A0A971XIS5-F1
#
_entry.id   AF-A0A971XIS5-F1
#
_cell.length_a   1.000
_cell.length_b   1.000
_cell.length_c   1.000
_cell.angle_alpha   90.00
_cell.angle_beta   90.00
_cell.angle_gamma   90.00
#
_symmetry.space_group_name_H-M   'P 1'
#
loop_
_entity.id
_entity.type
_entity.pdbx_description
1 polymer ?
#
loop_
_entity_poly.entity_id
_entity_poly.type
_entity_poly.pdbx_seq_one_letter_code
_entity_poly.pdbx_strand_id
1 'polypeptide(L)' 'MMTEIDWTEWPDWIDAQDVLTKLHVSQRTLQRWRINGMLPFSQVNGKYYYRKTDILKILKTNYNGGKGEEE' A
#
# COMPACT_ATOMS: atom_id res chain seq x y z
N MET A 1 9.48 -17.88 -15.18
CA MET A 1 9.91 -17.74 -13.77
C MET A 1 9.75 -16.28 -13.38
N MET A 2 9.13 -16.02 -12.21
CA MET A 2 9.03 -14.76 -11.44
C MET A 2 8.59 -13.48 -12.18
N THR A 3 7.50 -12.78 -11.87
CA THR A 3 6.32 -13.00 -11.03
C THR A 3 5.30 -12.00 -11.59
N GLU A 4 4.37 -12.46 -12.43
CA GLU A 4 3.19 -11.66 -12.73
C GLU A 4 2.44 -11.56 -11.40
N ILE A 5 2.35 -10.36 -10.84
CA ILE A 5 1.68 -10.16 -9.55
C ILE A 5 0.20 -10.44 -9.82
N ASP A 6 -0.22 -11.67 -9.56
CA ASP A 6 -1.62 -12.06 -9.58
C ASP A 6 -2.30 -11.36 -8.39
N TRP A 7 -2.90 -10.20 -8.67
CA TRP A 7 -3.69 -9.41 -7.72
C TRP A 7 -4.95 -10.16 -7.25
N THR A 8 -5.21 -11.34 -7.82
CA THR A 8 -6.38 -12.19 -7.62
C THR A 8 -6.33 -12.97 -6.30
N GLU A 9 -5.15 -13.31 -5.78
CA GLU A 9 -4.97 -14.04 -4.51
C GLU A 9 -4.67 -13.15 -3.29
N TRP A 10 -4.79 -11.83 -3.40
CA TRP A 10 -4.58 -10.98 -2.23
C TRP A 10 -5.77 -11.08 -1.28
N PRO A 11 -5.54 -11.39 0.02
CA PRO A 11 -6.59 -11.31 1.03
C PRO A 11 -7.11 -9.88 1.12
N ASP A 12 -8.39 -9.72 1.48
CA ASP A 12 -9.01 -8.40 1.65
C ASP A 12 -8.23 -7.51 2.63
N TRP A 13 -7.59 -8.15 3.61
CA TRP A 13 -6.76 -7.52 4.63
C TRP A 13 -5.31 -7.97 4.50
N ILE A 14 -4.42 -6.99 4.44
CA ILE A 14 -2.99 -7.18 4.19
C ILE A 14 -2.24 -6.54 5.34
N ASP A 15 -1.32 -7.28 5.95
CA ASP A 15 -0.50 -6.74 7.02
C ASP A 15 0.61 -5.83 6.49
N ALA A 16 1.26 -5.12 7.41
CA ALA A 16 2.33 -4.21 7.04
C ALA A 16 3.55 -4.89 6.39
N GLN A 17 3.88 -6.13 6.72
CA GLN A 17 5.01 -6.81 6.09
C GLN A 17 4.67 -7.24 4.67
N ASP A 18 3.47 -7.79 4.45
CA ASP A 18 3.01 -8.12 3.12
C ASP A 18 2.91 -6.86 2.25
N VAL A 19 2.38 -5.73 2.77
CA VAL A 19 2.38 -4.47 2.01
C VAL A 19 3.77 -4.07 1.56
N LEU A 20 4.79 -4.13 2.43
CA LEU A 20 6.17 -3.76 2.07
C LEU A 20 6.72 -4.68 0.96
N THR A 21 6.46 -5.98 1.08
CA THR A 21 6.97 -7.00 0.15
C THR A 21 6.25 -6.92 -1.20
N LYS A 22 4.93 -6.76 -1.18
CA LYS A 22 4.07 -6.77 -2.36
C LYS A 22 4.17 -5.46 -3.14
N LEU A 23 4.17 -4.32 -2.46
CA LEU A 23 4.30 -3.01 -3.10
C LEU A 23 5.74 -2.63 -3.41
N HIS A 24 6.72 -3.40 -2.92
CA HIS A 24 8.14 -3.06 -3.01
C HIS A 24 8.44 -1.66 -2.45
N VAL A 25 7.69 -1.25 -1.42
CA VAL A 25 7.85 0.05 -0.77
C VAL A 25 8.64 -0.11 0.52
N SER A 26 9.43 0.91 0.86
CA SER A 26 10.17 0.93 2.12
C SER A 26 9.28 1.30 3.30
N GLN A 27 9.69 0.90 4.52
CA GLN A 27 9.01 1.33 5.76
C GLN A 27 8.85 2.84 5.86
N ARG A 28 9.82 3.62 5.34
CA ARG A 28 9.78 5.08 5.29
C ARG A 28 8.59 5.61 4.49
N THR A 29 8.24 4.96 3.38
CA THR A 29 7.08 5.31 2.56
C THR A 29 5.79 4.95 3.29
N LEU A 30 5.73 3.77 3.91
CA LEU A 30 4.57 3.34 4.69
C LEU A 30 4.31 4.25 5.90
N GLN A 31 5.38 4.69 6.58
CA GLN A 31 5.29 5.68 7.65
C GLN A 31 4.76 7.02 7.14
N ARG A 32 5.26 7.52 6.00
CA ARG A 32 4.73 8.74 5.38
C ARG A 32 3.23 8.62 5.09
N TRP A 33 2.77 7.50 4.54
CA TRP A 33 1.35 7.28 4.28
C TRP A 33 0.49 7.29 5.55
N ARG A 34 1.02 6.78 6.67
CA ARG A 34 0.34 6.87 7.98
C ARG A 34 0.28 8.28 8.51
N ILE A 35 1.40 9.01 8.47
CA ILE A 35 1.50 10.38 8.98
C ILE A 35 0.63 11.34 8.15
N ASN A 36 0.65 11.18 6.83
CA ASN A 36 -0.15 11.98 5.91
C ASN A 36 -1.64 11.56 5.91
N GLY A 37 -2.01 10.49 6.61
CA GLY A 37 -3.39 9.96 6.59
C GLY A 37 -3.84 9.45 5.22
N MET A 38 -2.89 9.19 4.31
CA MET A 38 -3.22 8.76 2.93
C MET A 38 -3.75 7.33 2.91
N LEU A 39 -3.23 6.46 3.78
CA LEU A 39 -3.58 5.04 3.78
C LEU A 39 -4.38 4.67 5.04
N PRO A 40 -5.68 4.35 4.90
CA PRO A 40 -6.49 3.85 5.99
C PRO A 40 -5.90 2.56 6.52
N PHE A 41 -5.71 2.51 7.83
CA PHE A 41 -5.24 1.32 8.53
C PHE A 41 -6.26 0.88 9.55
N SER A 42 -6.34 -0.42 9.77
CA SER A 42 -7.12 -1.03 10.83
C SER A 42 -6.15 -1.71 11.78
N GLN A 43 -6.19 -1.30 13.05
CA GLN A 43 -5.41 -1.96 14.08
C GLN A 43 -6.25 -3.07 14.69
N VAL A 44 -5.80 -4.31 14.56
CA VAL A 44 -6.45 -5.47 15.16
C VAL A 44 -5.41 -6.22 15.97
N ASN A 45 -5.65 -6.36 17.27
CA ASN A 45 -4.77 -7.07 18.21
C ASN A 45 -3.30 -6.57 18.17
N GLY A 46 -3.10 -5.25 18.07
CA GLY A 46 -1.77 -4.62 18.01
C GLY A 46 -1.07 -4.71 16.64
N LYS A 47 -1.63 -5.44 15.67
CA LYS A 47 -1.13 -5.50 14.29
C LYS A 47 -1.87 -4.52 13.40
N TYR A 48 -1.16 -3.95 12.44
CA TYR A 48 -1.72 -3.04 11.44
C TYR A 48 -2.08 -3.83 10.18
N TYR A 49 -3.35 -3.75 9.82
CA TYR A 49 -3.92 -4.30 8.61
C TYR A 49 -4.41 -3.19 7.70
N TYR A 50 -4.39 -3.47 6.42
CA TYR A 50 -4.70 -2.53 5.37
C TYR A 50 -5.61 -3.21 4.36
N ARG A 51 -6.62 -2.48 3.87
CA ARG A 51 -7.50 -3.04 2.86
C ARG A 51 -6.81 -3.04 1.50
N LYS A 52 -6.96 -4.15 0.78
CA LYS A 52 -6.52 -4.28 -0.61
C LYS A 52 -7.04 -3.14 -1.49
N THR A 53 -8.31 -2.77 -1.34
CA THR A 53 -8.94 -1.69 -2.13
C THR A 53 -8.28 -0.34 -1.91
N ASP A 54 -7.92 -0.03 -0.66
CA ASP A 54 -7.31 1.24 -0.30
C ASP A 54 -5.83 1.29 -0.73
N ILE A 55 -5.12 0.17 -0.59
CA ILE A 55 -3.76 0.01 -1.13
C ILE A 55 -3.74 0.20 -2.65
N LEU A 56 -4.68 -0.41 -3.38
CA LEU A 56 -4.81 -0.26 -4.83
C LEU A 56 -5.12 1.17 -5.24
N LYS A 57 -5.96 1.87 -4.48
CA LYS A 57 -6.23 3.31 -4.71
C LYS A 57 -4.96 4.12 -4.58
N ILE A 58 -4.19 3.92 -3.51
CA ILE A 58 -2.94 4.65 -3.33
C ILE A 58 -1.93 4.29 -4.38
N LEU A 59 -1.78 3.02 -4.74
CA LEU A 59 -0.94 2.63 -5.87
C LEU A 59 -1.33 3.42 -7.11
N LYS A 60 -2.62 3.43 -7.49
CA LYS A 60 -3.09 4.21 -8.64
C LYS A 60 -2.81 5.71 -8.52
N THR A 61 -3.01 6.31 -7.35
CA THR A 61 -2.76 7.74 -7.14
C THR A 61 -1.26 8.08 -7.09
N ASN A 62 -0.43 7.23 -6.49
CA ASN A 62 0.97 7.49 -6.19
C ASN A 62 1.94 6.96 -7.27
N TYR A 63 1.55 6.00 -8.11
CA TYR A 63 2.35 5.55 -9.27
C TYR A 63 2.47 6.65 -10.35
N ASN A 64 1.63 7.69 -10.27
CA ASN A 64 1.77 8.92 -11.05
C ASN A 64 2.71 9.95 -10.42
N GLY A 65 3.29 9.67 -9.24
CA GLY A 65 4.17 10.57 -8.48
C GLY A 65 5.58 10.78 -9.06
N GLY A 66 5.75 10.56 -10.36
CA GLY A 66 6.91 10.97 -11.15
C GLY A 66 6.63 12.11 -12.12
N LYS A 67 5.42 12.71 -12.12
CA LYS A 67 5.16 13.99 -12.77
C LYS A 67 4.23 14.84 -11.90
N GLY A 68 4.81 15.81 -11.22
CA GLY A 68 4.06 17.00 -10.83
C GLY A 68 3.73 17.76 -12.11
N GLU A 69 2.44 17.87 -12.41
CA GLU A 69 1.88 18.85 -13.34
C GLU A 69 0.57 19.35 -12.70
N GLU A 70 0.63 20.55 -12.11
CA GLU A 70 -0.41 21.56 -11.92
C GLU A 70 0.37 22.78 -11.37
N GLU A 71 0.51 23.94 -12.00
CA GLU A 71 -0.12 24.60 -13.17
C GLU A 71 0.92 25.42 -13.95
#